data_AF-A0A7S0FZ47-F1
#
_entry.id   AF-A0A7S0FZ47-F1
#
_cell.length_a   1.000
_cell.length_b   1.000
_cell.length_c   1.000
_cell.angle_alpha   90.00
_cell.angle_beta   90.00
_cell.angle_gamma   90.00
#
_symmetry.space_group_name_H-M   'P 1'
#
loop_
_entity.id
_entity.type
_entity.pdbx_description
1 polymer ?
#
loop_
_entity_poly.entity_id
_entity_poly.type
_entity_poly.pdbx_seq_one_letter_code
_entity_poly.pdbx_strand_id
1 'polypeptide(L)'
;ASAEKDQETKEKTADQQFLQVLQQECEEKAGLWDQRSKMRADELTAIAKALEQLTSKAALAWSANKKLVDLQIPGHAAGHGAAAASRSPPSFLQLRGEGGELSGARSAGKKAARFLALAAERLGSKVLATAAVRAEASEDHFVKVRTIIKDLLDRLAA
;
A
#
# COMPACT_ATOMS: atom_id res chain seq x y z
N ALA A 1 -64.18 16.79 16.60
CA ALA A 1 -63.86 17.57 17.82
C ALA A 1 -62.86 16.87 18.75
N SER A 2 -63.23 15.92 19.62
CA SER A 2 -62.25 15.29 20.53
C SER A 2 -61.25 14.37 19.79
N ALA A 3 -61.73 13.53 18.87
CA ALA A 3 -60.89 12.62 18.11
C ALA A 3 -59.86 13.32 17.20
N GLU A 4 -60.22 14.44 16.57
CA GLU A 4 -59.27 15.27 15.79
C GLU A 4 -58.20 15.89 16.68
N LYS A 5 -58.56 16.36 17.88
CA LYS A 5 -57.60 16.90 18.85
C LYS A 5 -56.63 15.82 19.34
N ASP A 6 -57.10 14.60 19.52
CA ASP A 6 -56.26 13.46 19.92
C ASP A 6 -55.33 13.00 18.78
N GLN A 7 -55.76 13.14 17.52
CA GLN A 7 -54.93 12.90 16.34
C GLN A 7 -53.84 13.97 16.21
N GLU A 8 -54.22 15.25 16.30
CA GLU A 8 -53.31 16.39 16.18
C GLU A 8 -52.24 16.41 17.28
N THR A 9 -52.59 15.98 18.49
CA THR A 9 -51.61 15.83 19.58
C THR A 9 -50.61 14.71 19.32
N LYS A 10 -51.03 13.58 18.73
CA LYS A 10 -50.12 12.48 18.34
C LYS A 10 -49.15 12.92 17.24
N GLU A 11 -49.66 13.61 16.22
CA GLU A 11 -48.84 14.13 15.12
C GLU A 11 -47.81 15.14 15.63
N LYS A 12 -48.23 16.07 16.49
CA LYS A 12 -47.32 17.01 17.16
C LYS A 12 -46.23 16.30 17.98
N THR A 13 -46.58 15.25 18.71
CA THR A 13 -45.57 14.49 19.48
C THR A 13 -44.60 13.75 18.56
N ALA A 14 -45.07 13.18 17.45
CA ALA A 14 -44.21 12.54 16.46
C ALA A 14 -43.24 13.54 15.83
N ASP A 15 -43.71 14.74 15.47
CA ASP A 15 -42.87 15.81 14.92
C ASP A 15 -41.80 16.26 15.93
N GLN A 16 -42.17 16.40 17.21
CA GLN A 16 -41.22 16.76 18.26
C GLN A 16 -40.13 15.71 18.46
N GLN A 17 -40.50 14.42 18.39
CA GLN A 17 -39.52 13.32 18.48
C GLN A 17 -38.59 13.32 17.26
N PHE A 18 -39.12 13.53 16.06
CA PHE A 18 -38.32 13.60 14.84
C PHE A 18 -37.33 14.78 14.88
N LEU A 19 -37.77 15.94 15.35
CA LEU A 19 -36.88 17.10 15.53
C LEU A 19 -35.76 16.81 16.53
N GLN A 20 -36.02 16.09 17.62
CA GLN A 20 -34.99 15.69 18.58
C GLN A 20 -33.95 14.77 17.94
N VAL A 21 -34.39 13.78 17.16
CA VAL A 21 -33.48 12.86 16.45
C VAL A 21 -32.62 13.63 15.44
N LEU A 22 -33.23 14.52 14.65
CA LEU A 22 -32.49 15.34 13.69
C LEU A 22 -31.47 16.25 14.37
N GLN A 23 -31.82 16.82 15.52
CA GLN A 23 -30.91 17.67 16.27
C GLN A 23 -29.70 16.88 16.78
N GLN A 24 -29.94 15.68 17.35
CA GLN A 24 -28.86 14.79 17.77
C GLN A 24 -27.97 14.39 16.59
N GLU A 25 -28.55 14.01 15.46
CA GLU A 25 -27.77 13.66 14.26
C GLU A 25 -26.93 14.85 13.75
N CYS A 26 -27.46 16.07 13.82
CA CYS A 26 -26.76 17.27 13.40
C CYS A 26 -25.53 17.52 14.29
N GLU A 27 -25.71 17.40 15.61
CA GLU A 27 -24.65 17.57 16.60
C GLU A 27 -23.55 16.50 16.43
N GLU A 28 -23.94 15.24 16.24
CA GLU A 28 -22.99 14.14 15.97
C GLU A 28 -22.20 14.36 14.67
N LYS A 29 -22.89 14.72 13.58
CA LYS A 29 -22.25 14.98 12.28
C LYS A 29 -21.34 16.20 12.32
N ALA A 30 -21.72 17.24 13.06
CA ALA A 30 -20.87 18.41 13.29
C ALA A 30 -19.57 18.01 14.00
N GLY A 31 -19.67 17.22 15.08
CA GLY A 31 -18.49 16.72 15.80
C GLY A 31 -17.57 15.86 14.91
N LEU A 32 -18.13 14.96 14.12
CA LEU A 32 -17.36 14.14 13.16
C LEU A 32 -16.72 14.99 12.05
N TRP A 33 -17.40 16.05 11.61
CA TRP A 33 -16.86 16.96 10.62
C TRP A 33 -15.66 17.75 11.16
N ASP A 34 -15.74 18.25 12.39
CA ASP A 34 -14.63 18.97 13.03
C ASP A 34 -13.41 18.07 13.24
N GLN A 35 -13.63 16.83 13.71
CA GLN A 35 -12.55 15.84 13.85
C GLN A 35 -11.85 15.55 12.52
N ARG A 36 -12.61 15.26 11.46
CA ARG A 36 -12.04 14.99 10.13
C ARG A 36 -11.35 16.22 9.53
N SER A 37 -11.91 17.40 9.72
CA SER A 37 -11.34 18.64 9.21
C SER A 37 -9.98 18.93 9.84
N LYS A 38 -9.87 18.70 11.16
CA LYS A 38 -8.60 18.82 11.88
C LYS A 38 -7.57 17.80 11.39
N MET A 39 -7.94 16.51 11.33
CA MET A 39 -7.05 15.46 10.84
C MET A 39 -6.56 15.73 9.42
N ARG A 40 -7.45 16.18 8.53
CA ARG A 40 -7.09 16.55 7.15
C ARG A 40 -6.11 17.72 7.09
N ALA A 41 -6.27 18.73 7.95
CA ALA A 41 -5.33 19.84 8.02
C ALA A 41 -3.92 19.39 8.49
N ASP A 42 -3.87 18.48 9.46
CA ASP A 42 -2.63 17.87 9.93
C ASP A 42 -1.97 17.01 8.84
N GLU A 43 -2.75 16.22 8.10
CA GLU A 43 -2.29 15.45 6.94
C GLU A 43 -1.72 16.33 5.83
N LEU A 44 -2.41 17.41 5.46
CA LEU A 44 -1.92 18.36 4.45
C LEU A 44 -0.60 19.00 4.88
N THR A 45 -0.45 19.33 6.17
CA THR A 45 0.79 19.87 6.74
C THR A 45 1.91 18.83 6.69
N ALA A 46 1.62 17.56 6.99
CA ALA A 46 2.59 16.48 6.89
C ALA A 46 3.05 16.24 5.46
N ILE A 47 2.13 16.25 4.48
CA ILE A 47 2.44 16.13 3.05
C ILE A 47 3.31 17.30 2.60
N ALA A 48 2.98 18.53 3.00
CA ALA A 48 3.78 19.71 2.68
C ALA A 48 5.23 19.59 3.20
N LYS A 49 5.40 19.15 4.45
CA LYS A 49 6.73 18.87 5.03
C LYS A 49 7.46 17.76 4.30
N ALA A 50 6.77 16.69 3.91
CA ALA A 50 7.38 15.60 3.14
C ALA A 50 7.88 16.08 1.78
N LEU A 51 7.09 16.92 1.09
CA LEU A 51 7.51 17.53 -0.17
C LEU A 51 8.71 18.45 0.02
N GLU A 52 8.73 19.27 1.06
CA GLU A 52 9.88 20.13 1.37
C GLU A 52 11.16 19.30 1.61
N GLN A 53 11.07 18.19 2.33
CA GLN A 53 12.20 17.30 2.56
C GLN A 53 12.68 16.62 1.26
N LEU A 54 11.75 16.19 0.40
CA LEU A 54 12.09 15.59 -0.88
C LEU A 54 12.77 16.60 -1.82
N THR A 55 12.28 17.84 -1.88
CA THR A 55 12.85 18.86 -2.76
C THR A 55 14.17 19.42 -2.23
N SER A 56 14.31 19.61 -0.92
CA SER A 56 15.54 20.18 -0.33
C SER A 56 16.65 19.13 -0.13
N LYS A 57 16.32 17.95 0.40
CA LYS A 57 17.32 16.94 0.79
C LYS A 57 17.49 15.85 -0.27
N ALA A 58 16.40 15.34 -0.82
CA ALA A 58 16.48 14.24 -1.79
C ALA A 58 16.94 14.73 -3.17
N ALA A 59 16.59 15.95 -3.61
CA ALA A 59 17.08 16.50 -4.87
C ALA A 59 18.61 16.71 -4.87
N LEU A 60 19.18 17.18 -3.74
CA LEU A 60 20.63 17.34 -3.57
C LEU A 60 21.34 15.97 -3.49
N ALA A 61 20.75 14.99 -2.82
CA ALA A 61 21.29 13.63 -2.77
C ALA A 61 21.19 12.91 -4.14
N TRP A 62 20.13 13.18 -4.92
CA TRP A 62 19.93 12.62 -6.25
C TRP A 62 20.88 13.23 -7.28
N SER A 63 21.15 14.54 -7.23
CA SER A 63 22.15 15.17 -8.10
C SER A 63 23.58 14.69 -7.77
N ALA A 64 23.91 14.51 -6.48
CA ALA A 64 25.20 13.97 -6.05
C ALA A 64 25.37 12.48 -6.40
N ASN A 65 24.31 11.67 -6.31
CA ASN A 65 24.35 10.23 -6.62
C ASN A 65 23.88 9.88 -8.04
N LYS A 66 23.70 10.85 -8.94
CA LYS A 66 23.19 10.59 -10.30
C LYS A 66 24.01 9.52 -11.04
N LYS A 67 25.34 9.55 -10.89
CA LYS A 67 26.25 8.55 -11.45
C LYS A 67 26.13 7.17 -10.77
N LEU A 68 25.75 7.12 -9.50
CA LEU A 68 25.59 5.89 -8.74
C LEU A 68 24.21 5.25 -8.99
N VAL A 69 23.18 6.07 -9.18
CA VAL A 69 21.82 5.64 -9.57
C VAL A 69 21.83 5.08 -11.00
N ASP A 70 22.55 5.69 -11.94
CA ASP A 70 22.74 5.13 -13.30
C ASP A 70 23.53 3.80 -13.30
N LEU A 71 24.35 3.53 -12.29
CA LEU A 71 25.05 2.24 -12.13
C LEU A 71 24.17 1.13 -11.53
N GLN A 72 23.08 1.49 -10.83
CA GLN A 72 22.10 0.54 -10.32
C GLN A 72 21.12 0.06 -11.39
N ILE A 73 21.08 0.73 -12.55
CA ILE A 73 20.40 0.27 -13.76
C ILE A 73 21.43 -0.53 -14.56
N PRO A 74 21.40 -1.87 -14.56
CA PRO A 74 22.34 -2.66 -15.36
C PRO A 74 22.01 -2.48 -16.85
N GLY A 75 22.67 -1.52 -17.51
CA GLY A 75 22.43 -1.29 -18.95
C GLY A 75 23.08 -0.08 -19.63
N HIS A 76 23.79 0.83 -18.94
CA HIS A 76 24.33 2.04 -19.58
C HIS A 76 25.84 2.29 -19.36
N ALA A 77 26.62 1.24 -19.19
CA ALA A 77 28.08 1.33 -19.27
C ALA A 77 28.55 0.99 -20.70
N ALA A 78 28.29 1.88 -21.66
CA ALA A 78 29.00 1.87 -22.94
C ALA A 78 29.00 3.26 -23.59
N GLY A 79 30.18 3.87 -23.65
CA GLY A 79 30.62 4.64 -24.81
C GLY A 79 30.22 6.12 -24.87
N HIS A 80 31.24 6.97 -24.81
CA HIS A 80 31.21 8.33 -25.34
C HIS A 80 30.84 8.32 -26.83
N GLY A 81 29.85 9.11 -27.23
CA GLY A 81 29.53 9.33 -28.64
C GLY A 81 28.16 9.97 -28.84
N ALA A 82 28.14 11.20 -29.35
CA ALA A 82 26.93 11.89 -29.73
C ALA A 82 26.17 11.12 -30.82
N ALA A 83 24.92 10.77 -30.55
CA ALA A 83 23.91 10.52 -31.58
C ALA A 83 22.52 10.72 -30.97
N ALA A 84 21.79 11.70 -31.50
CA ALA A 84 20.37 11.88 -31.26
C ALA A 84 19.63 10.65 -31.78
N ALA A 85 19.33 9.69 -30.91
CA ALA A 85 18.48 8.55 -31.21
C ALA A 85 17.20 8.67 -30.39
N SER A 86 16.10 8.94 -31.08
CA SER A 86 14.70 8.73 -30.71
C SER A 86 14.53 8.03 -29.36
N ARG A 87 14.20 8.80 -28.31
CA ARG A 87 13.65 8.23 -27.06
C ARG A 87 12.28 7.67 -27.38
N SER A 88 12.21 6.37 -27.66
CA SER A 88 10.95 5.64 -27.53
C SER A 88 10.47 5.76 -26.08
N PRO A 89 9.23 6.20 -25.80
CA PRO A 89 8.73 6.19 -24.43
C PRO A 89 8.78 4.75 -23.90
N PRO A 90 9.13 4.54 -22.61
CA PRO A 90 9.14 3.21 -22.05
C PRO A 90 7.75 2.62 -22.17
N SER A 91 7.60 1.61 -23.03
CA SER A 91 6.37 0.84 -23.13
C SER A 91 6.28 -0.03 -21.87
N PHE A 92 5.40 0.37 -20.94
CA PHE A 92 4.97 -0.46 -19.82
C PHE A 92 4.06 -1.59 -20.34
N LEU A 93 4.63 -2.48 -21.14
CA LEU A 93 4.03 -3.78 -21.40
C LEU A 93 4.19 -4.61 -20.12
N GLN A 94 3.22 -4.47 -19.22
CA GLN A 94 3.00 -5.45 -18.18
C GLN A 94 2.53 -6.74 -18.87
N LEU A 95 3.50 -7.59 -19.24
CA LEU A 95 3.24 -8.99 -19.52
C LEU A 95 2.69 -9.56 -18.21
N ARG A 96 1.36 -9.60 -18.13
CA ARG A 96 0.61 -10.38 -17.15
C ARG A 96 1.05 -11.82 -17.37
N GLY A 97 2.10 -12.23 -16.67
CA GLY A 97 2.42 -13.63 -16.48
C GLY A 97 1.26 -14.21 -15.70
N GLU A 98 0.33 -14.84 -16.40
CA GLU A 98 -0.72 -15.68 -15.82
C GLU A 98 -0.03 -16.86 -15.10
N GLY A 99 0.40 -16.59 -13.88
CA GLY A 99 0.93 -17.56 -12.94
C GLY A 99 0.44 -17.11 -11.58
N GLY A 100 -0.74 -17.61 -11.22
CA GLY A 100 -1.61 -17.10 -10.16
C GLY A 100 -0.93 -16.74 -8.85
N GLU A 101 -1.60 -15.87 -8.09
CA GLU A 101 -1.13 -15.16 -6.89
C GLU A 101 -0.52 -16.05 -5.78
N LEU A 102 -0.70 -17.37 -5.86
CA LEU A 102 -0.04 -18.38 -5.02
C LEU A 102 1.46 -18.61 -5.37
N SER A 103 1.89 -18.28 -6.60
CA SER A 103 3.26 -18.43 -7.10
C SER A 103 4.08 -17.14 -6.99
N GLY A 104 3.42 -15.99 -6.80
CA GLY A 104 4.08 -14.68 -6.66
C GLY A 104 5.04 -14.62 -5.49
N ALA A 105 4.62 -15.05 -4.30
CA ALA A 105 5.46 -15.08 -3.10
C ALA A 105 6.62 -16.08 -3.20
N ARG A 106 6.37 -17.29 -3.76
CA ARG A 106 7.41 -18.31 -3.97
C ARG A 106 8.42 -17.88 -5.04
N SER A 107 7.96 -17.23 -6.11
CA SER A 107 8.84 -16.69 -7.15
C SER A 107 9.62 -15.48 -6.66
N ALA A 108 9.04 -14.63 -5.79
CA ALA A 108 9.73 -13.53 -5.13
C ALA A 108 10.83 -14.05 -4.18
N GLY A 109 10.54 -15.08 -3.38
CA GLY A 109 11.51 -15.75 -2.51
C GLY A 109 12.69 -16.34 -3.31
N LYS A 110 12.40 -17.05 -4.42
CA LYS A 110 13.43 -17.60 -5.31
C LYS A 110 14.28 -16.51 -5.99
N LYS A 111 13.66 -15.39 -6.39
CA LYS A 111 14.40 -14.24 -6.95
C LYS A 111 15.30 -13.58 -5.90
N ALA A 112 14.80 -13.40 -4.68
CA ALA A 112 15.55 -12.84 -3.57
C ALA A 112 16.74 -13.74 -3.17
N ALA A 113 16.52 -15.05 -3.07
CA ALA A 113 17.57 -16.02 -2.79
C ALA A 113 18.69 -16.00 -3.86
N ARG A 114 18.33 -16.00 -5.15
CA ARG A 114 19.29 -15.89 -6.25
C ARG A 114 20.10 -14.60 -6.20
N PHE A 115 19.44 -13.48 -5.90
CA PHE A 115 20.12 -12.19 -5.74
C PHE A 115 21.12 -12.22 -4.57
N LEU A 116 20.72 -12.78 -3.43
CA LEU A 116 21.58 -12.91 -2.26
C LEU A 116 22.76 -13.85 -2.52
N ALA A 117 22.57 -14.94 -3.27
CA ALA A 117 23.65 -15.85 -3.67
C ALA A 117 24.68 -15.15 -4.57
N LEU A 118 24.24 -14.41 -5.60
CA LEU A 118 25.12 -13.64 -6.48
C LEU A 118 25.86 -12.51 -5.72
N ALA A 119 25.18 -11.86 -4.78
CA ALA A 119 25.82 -10.86 -3.92
C ALA A 119 26.85 -11.49 -2.97
N ALA A 120 26.58 -12.69 -2.46
CA ALA A 120 27.50 -13.43 -1.60
C ALA A 120 28.79 -13.81 -2.34
N GLU A 121 28.71 -14.26 -3.59
CA GLU A 121 29.88 -14.56 -4.44
C GLU A 121 30.69 -13.30 -4.76
N ARG A 122 30.01 -12.20 -5.12
CA ARG A 122 30.68 -10.93 -5.43
C ARG A 122 31.42 -10.31 -4.24
N LEU A 123 30.85 -10.45 -3.04
CA LEU A 123 31.38 -9.85 -1.81
C LEU A 123 32.21 -10.84 -0.96
N GLY A 124 32.28 -12.11 -1.36
CA GLY A 124 32.91 -13.18 -0.56
C GLY A 124 32.25 -13.38 0.80
N SER A 125 30.96 -13.05 0.95
CA SER A 125 30.28 -13.00 2.25
C SER A 125 29.60 -14.33 2.59
N LYS A 126 30.16 -15.02 3.59
CA LYS A 126 29.60 -16.28 4.11
C LYS A 126 28.21 -16.09 4.74
N VAL A 127 27.95 -14.92 5.34
CA VAL A 127 26.65 -14.60 5.96
C VAL A 127 25.54 -14.52 4.90
N LEU A 128 25.81 -13.85 3.77
CA LEU A 128 24.84 -13.75 2.68
C LEU A 128 24.60 -15.10 2.00
N ALA A 129 25.62 -15.94 1.86
CA ALA A 129 25.45 -17.31 1.36
C ALA A 129 24.53 -18.13 2.27
N THR A 130 24.73 -18.07 3.59
CA THR A 130 23.83 -18.76 4.54
C THR A 130 22.40 -18.20 4.54
N ALA A 131 22.25 -16.89 4.32
CA ALA A 131 20.94 -16.24 4.23
C ALA A 131 20.19 -16.64 2.95
N ALA A 132 20.90 -16.77 1.82
CA ALA A 132 20.32 -17.24 0.56
C ALA A 132 19.77 -18.66 0.71
N VAL A 133 20.56 -19.58 1.28
CA VAL A 133 20.14 -20.97 1.55
C VAL A 133 18.93 -21.01 2.47
N ARG A 134 18.90 -20.16 3.51
CA ARG A 134 17.75 -20.08 4.42
C ARG A 134 16.50 -19.53 3.73
N ALA A 135 16.64 -18.59 2.80
CA ALA A 135 15.53 -18.06 2.02
C ALA A 135 14.96 -19.08 1.01
N GLU A 136 15.79 -19.98 0.49
CA GLU A 136 15.33 -21.09 -0.36
C GLU A 136 14.65 -22.20 0.46
N ALA A 137 15.18 -22.50 1.65
CA ALA A 137 14.65 -23.53 2.54
C ALA A 137 13.35 -23.10 3.27
N SER A 138 13.11 -21.80 3.36
CA SER A 138 11.87 -21.22 3.92
C SER A 138 10.71 -21.41 2.94
N GLU A 139 10.24 -22.64 2.79
CA GLU A 139 8.97 -22.89 2.13
C GLU A 139 7.79 -22.58 3.07
N ASP A 140 6.94 -21.69 2.58
CA ASP A 140 5.56 -21.43 2.98
C ASP A 140 5.25 -21.27 4.48
N HIS A 141 5.44 -20.04 4.96
CA HIS A 141 5.17 -19.65 6.35
C HIS A 141 3.70 -19.77 6.80
N PHE A 142 2.76 -20.07 5.89
CA PHE A 142 1.32 -20.04 6.16
C PHE A 142 0.63 -21.41 6.09
N VAL A 143 1.39 -22.52 6.13
CA VAL A 143 0.81 -23.88 6.13
C VAL A 143 -0.24 -24.05 7.23
N LYS A 144 0.05 -23.60 8.45
CA LYS A 144 -0.86 -23.68 9.60
C LYS A 144 -2.11 -22.81 9.44
N VAL A 145 -1.99 -21.64 8.81
CA VAL A 145 -3.14 -20.76 8.56
C VAL A 145 -4.05 -21.37 7.50
N ARG A 146 -3.47 -21.94 6.43
CA ARG A 146 -4.25 -22.63 5.40
C ARG A 146 -4.92 -23.89 5.88
N THR A 147 -4.33 -24.62 6.83
CA THR A 147 -4.99 -25.79 7.43
C THR A 147 -6.21 -25.37 8.26
N ILE A 148 -6.12 -24.25 8.99
CA ILE A 148 -7.26 -23.69 9.74
C ILE A 148 -8.37 -23.21 8.78
N ILE A 149 -8.00 -22.51 7.70
CA ILE A 149 -8.99 -22.06 6.70
C ILE A 149 -9.69 -23.27 6.07
N LYS A 150 -8.96 -24.35 5.74
CA LYS A 150 -9.55 -25.59 5.24
C LYS A 150 -10.53 -26.20 6.25
N ASP A 151 -10.14 -26.32 7.52
CA ASP A 151 -11.02 -26.85 8.57
C ASP A 151 -12.30 -26.00 8.74
N LEU A 152 -12.21 -24.68 8.59
CA LEU A 152 -13.38 -23.80 8.64
C LEU A 152 -14.29 -23.94 7.41
N LEU A 153 -13.72 -24.15 6.22
CA LEU A 153 -14.49 -24.39 5.00
C LEU A 153 -15.21 -25.74 5.06
N ASP A 154 -14.54 -26.79 5.52
CA ASP A 154 -15.12 -28.13 5.65
C ASP A 154 -16.28 -28.13 6.67
N ARG A 155 -16.17 -27.34 7.75
CA ARG A 155 -17.25 -27.14 8.74
C ARG A 155 -18.44 -26.35 8.22
N LEU A 156 -18.25 -25.49 7.21
CA LEU A 156 -19.34 -24.72 6.59
C LEU A 156 -20.04 -25.48 5.47
N ALA A 157 -19.38 -26.49 4.89
CA ALA A 157 -19.94 -27.34 3.86
C ALA A 157 -20.74 -28.55 4.40
N ALA A 158 -20.63 -28.83 5.69
CA ALA A 158 -21.40 -29.84 6.43
C ALA A 158 -22.62 -29.22 7.13
#